data_AF-A0A2M7BUY8-F1
#
_entry.id   AF-A0A2M7BUY8-F1
#
_cell.length_a   1.000
_cell.length_b   1.000
_cell.length_c   1.000
_cell.angle_alpha   90.00
_cell.angle_beta   90.00
_cell.angle_gamma   90.00
#
_symmetry.space_group_name_H-M   'P 1'
#
loop_
_entity.id
_entity.type
_entity.pdbx_description
1 polymer ?
#
loop_
_entity_poly.entity_id
_entity_poly.type
_entity_poly.pdbx_seq_one_letter_code
_entity_poly.pdbx_strand_id
1 'polypeptide(L)'
;MSLYRQIDDNKKRTWVILAVFIAFFSLVGYIWGWWYNNSWSGLTLALVFSSFSGLFSYYFSDRVILAISGAKEIEAKRQAPELYRTVENLCLGSGLPLPKIYVLEDSAPNAFATGRDPAHAVICVTTGLLDKLDRAELEGVVA
;
A
#
# COMPACT_ATOMS: atom_id res chain seq x y z
N MET A 1 -7.08 -5.44 21.46
CA MET A 1 -5.80 -4.88 20.96
C MET A 1 -6.10 -3.47 20.45
N SER A 2 -5.45 -2.42 20.95
CA SER A 2 -5.72 -1.04 20.48
C SER A 2 -5.25 -0.86 19.03
N LEU A 3 -5.97 -0.09 18.24
CA LEU A 3 -5.69 0.20 16.82
C LEU A 3 -4.29 0.81 16.64
N TYR A 4 -3.88 1.69 17.56
CA TYR A 4 -2.53 2.26 17.61
C TYR A 4 -1.43 1.19 17.72
N ARG A 5 -1.67 0.13 18.49
CA ARG A 5 -0.72 -0.98 18.64
C ARG A 5 -0.56 -1.77 17.34
N GLN A 6 -1.65 -1.95 16.58
CA GLN A 6 -1.59 -2.62 15.28
C GLN A 6 -0.78 -1.79 14.27
N ILE A 7 -0.94 -0.46 14.27
CA ILE A 7 -0.16 0.43 13.43
C ILE A 7 1.34 0.29 13.75
N ASP A 8 1.71 0.31 15.02
CA ASP A 8 3.11 0.18 15.43
C ASP A 8 3.69 -1.20 15.13
N ASP A 9 2.93 -2.26 15.36
CA ASP A 9 3.36 -3.62 15.07
C ASP A 9 3.52 -3.83 13.55
N ASN A 10 2.66 -3.23 12.72
CA ASN A 10 2.81 -3.25 11.27
C ASN A 10 4.07 -2.50 10.81
N LYS A 11 4.36 -1.31 11.37
CA LYS A 11 5.60 -0.58 11.05
C LYS A 11 6.84 -1.42 11.37
N LYS A 12 6.87 -2.09 12.53
CA LYS A 12 7.97 -2.98 12.92
C LYS A 12 8.10 -4.15 11.93
N ARG A 13 6.99 -4.78 11.57
CA ARG A 13 6.98 -5.87 10.57
C ARG A 13 7.51 -5.41 9.22
N THR A 14 7.14 -4.21 8.76
CA THR A 14 7.68 -3.64 7.51
C THR A 14 9.19 -3.45 7.58
N TRP A 15 9.72 -2.92 8.68
CA TRP A 15 11.17 -2.81 8.87
C TRP A 15 11.89 -4.17 8.89
N VAL A 16 11.29 -5.18 9.52
CA VAL A 16 11.81 -6.55 9.50
C VAL A 16 11.83 -7.12 8.09
N ILE A 17 10.75 -6.95 7.32
CA ILE A 17 10.67 -7.40 5.93
C ILE A 17 11.74 -6.73 5.07
N LEU A 18 11.94 -5.40 5.21
CA LEU A 18 12.98 -4.65 4.49
C LEU A 18 14.38 -5.14 4.86
N ALA A 19 14.65 -5.40 6.15
CA ALA A 19 15.94 -5.91 6.60
C ALA A 19 16.22 -7.31 6.02
N VAL A 20 15.22 -8.20 6.02
CA VAL A 20 15.33 -9.54 5.43
C VAL A 20 15.54 -9.47 3.92
N PHE A 21 14.84 -8.57 3.22
CA PHE A 21 15.01 -8.34 1.78
C PHE A 21 16.45 -7.89 1.46
N ILE A 22 16.97 -6.88 2.16
CA ILE A 22 18.34 -6.40 1.98
C ILE A 22 19.35 -7.51 2.26
N ALA A 23 19.18 -8.26 3.35
CA ALA A 23 20.06 -9.37 3.70
C ALA A 23 20.07 -10.46 2.62
N PHE A 24 18.89 -10.83 2.10
CA PHE A 24 18.75 -11.84 1.04
C PHE A 24 19.47 -11.42 -0.24
N PHE A 25 19.19 -10.21 -0.75
CA PHE A 25 19.84 -9.73 -1.98
C PHE A 25 21.35 -9.53 -1.81
N SER A 26 21.79 -9.10 -0.63
CA SER A 26 23.22 -8.97 -0.33
C SER A 26 23.93 -10.33 -0.33
N LEU A 27 23.30 -11.37 0.23
CA LEU A 27 23.82 -12.74 0.20
C LEU A 27 23.94 -13.25 -1.24
N VAL A 28 22.89 -13.07 -2.05
CA VAL A 28 22.89 -13.46 -3.47
C VAL A 28 23.98 -12.72 -4.24
N GLY A 29 24.12 -11.41 -4.03
CA GLY A 29 25.18 -10.60 -4.64
C GLY A 29 26.58 -11.03 -4.24
N TYR A 30 26.78 -11.44 -2.99
CA TYR A 30 28.05 -11.98 -2.51
C TYR A 30 28.41 -13.32 -3.16
N ILE A 31 27.47 -14.26 -3.21
CA ILE A 31 27.65 -15.58 -3.85
C ILE A 31 27.95 -15.40 -5.34
N TRP A 32 27.22 -14.49 -6.01
CA TRP A 32 27.45 -14.20 -7.41
C TRP A 32 28.83 -13.56 -7.64
N GLY A 33 29.22 -12.58 -6.81
CA GLY A 33 30.54 -11.95 -6.89
C GLY A 33 31.68 -12.94 -6.65
N TRP A 34 31.49 -13.93 -5.77
CA TRP A 34 32.46 -15.01 -5.53
C TRP A 34 32.71 -15.84 -6.79
N TRP A 35 31.66 -16.13 -7.57
CA TRP A 35 31.77 -16.88 -8.82
C TRP A 35 32.58 -16.15 -9.92
N TYR A 36 32.58 -14.82 -9.90
CA TYR A 36 33.30 -13.96 -10.86
C TYR A 36 34.65 -13.44 -10.32
N ASN A 37 35.15 -14.03 -9.22
CA ASN A 37 36.40 -13.62 -8.55
C ASN A 37 36.42 -12.13 -8.10
N ASN A 38 35.23 -11.54 -7.91
CA ASN A 38 35.05 -10.14 -7.54
C ASN A 38 33.91 -9.99 -6.50
N SER A 39 34.09 -10.60 -5.33
CA SER A 39 33.08 -10.64 -4.26
C SER A 39 32.70 -9.25 -3.73
N TRP A 40 33.64 -8.30 -3.69
CA TRP A 40 33.37 -6.95 -3.17
C TRP A 40 32.51 -6.11 -4.10
N SER A 41 32.66 -6.22 -5.41
CA SER A 41 31.81 -5.47 -6.35
C SER A 41 30.38 -6.05 -6.41
N GLY A 42 30.23 -7.38 -6.37
CA GLY A 42 28.93 -8.04 -6.31
C GLY A 42 28.14 -7.68 -5.05
N LEU A 43 28.80 -7.69 -3.89
CA LEU A 43 28.17 -7.32 -2.61
C LEU A 43 27.77 -5.83 -2.58
N THR A 44 28.66 -4.93 -2.99
CA THR A 44 28.39 -3.49 -2.97
C THR A 44 27.25 -3.11 -3.93
N LEU A 45 27.23 -3.67 -5.13
CA LEU A 45 26.15 -3.47 -6.09
C LEU A 45 24.81 -3.96 -5.54
N ALA A 46 24.77 -5.16 -4.97
CA ALA A 46 23.56 -5.74 -4.41
C ALA A 46 23.05 -4.97 -3.19
N LEU A 47 23.93 -4.50 -2.31
CA LEU A 47 23.56 -3.67 -1.17
C LEU A 47 22.96 -2.33 -1.61
N VAL A 48 23.60 -1.65 -2.55
CA VAL A 48 23.12 -0.37 -3.09
C VAL A 48 21.76 -0.58 -3.77
N PHE A 49 21.66 -1.60 -4.63
CA PHE A 49 20.42 -1.91 -5.34
C PHE A 49 19.28 -2.25 -4.39
N SER A 50 19.49 -3.16 -3.44
CA SER A 50 18.45 -3.61 -2.51
C SER A 50 18.02 -2.51 -1.54
N SER A 51 18.97 -1.71 -1.03
CA SER A 51 18.64 -0.57 -0.16
C SER A 51 17.85 0.49 -0.92
N PHE A 52 18.30 0.85 -2.13
CA PHE A 52 17.61 1.83 -2.96
C PHE A 52 16.22 1.33 -3.38
N SER A 53 16.11 0.09 -3.85
CA SER A 53 14.85 -0.53 -4.26
C SER A 53 13.86 -0.66 -3.09
N GLY A 54 14.32 -1.09 -1.91
CA GLY A 54 13.49 -1.22 -0.72
C GLY A 54 12.94 0.12 -0.23
N LEU A 55 13.79 1.14 -0.16
CA LEU A 55 13.36 2.51 0.18
C LEU A 55 12.40 3.06 -0.89
N PHE A 56 12.74 2.93 -2.16
CA PHE A 56 11.88 3.39 -3.25
C PHE A 56 10.50 2.73 -3.17
N SER A 57 10.44 1.41 -2.95
CA SER A 57 9.17 0.69 -2.78
C SER A 57 8.38 1.19 -1.58
N TYR A 58 9.02 1.40 -0.42
CA TYR A 58 8.34 1.88 0.78
C TYR A 58 7.73 3.28 0.61
N TYR A 59 8.38 4.16 -0.15
CA TYR A 59 7.93 5.55 -0.32
C TYR A 59 7.03 5.80 -1.54
N PHE A 60 7.11 4.96 -2.58
CA PHE A 60 6.44 5.20 -3.86
C PHE A 60 5.47 4.11 -4.31
N SER A 61 5.37 2.97 -3.61
CA SER A 61 4.51 1.85 -4.03
C SER A 61 3.04 2.26 -4.19
N ASP A 62 2.52 3.09 -3.28
CA ASP A 62 1.18 3.67 -3.34
C ASP A 62 0.95 4.47 -4.64
N ARG A 63 1.87 5.39 -4.98
CA ARG A 63 1.79 6.21 -6.19
C ARG A 63 1.92 5.39 -7.46
N VAL A 64 2.79 4.38 -7.45
CA VAL A 64 2.99 3.49 -8.60
C VAL A 64 1.73 2.68 -8.87
N ILE A 65 1.10 2.12 -7.85
CA ILE A 65 -0.15 1.36 -7.99
C ILE A 65 -1.27 2.27 -8.50
N LEU A 66 -1.41 3.48 -7.96
CA LEU A 66 -2.43 4.43 -8.41
C LEU A 66 -2.20 4.90 -9.85
N ALA A 67 -0.95 5.14 -10.23
CA ALA A 67 -0.59 5.54 -11.59
C ALA A 67 -0.84 4.42 -12.61
N ILE A 68 -0.55 3.17 -12.26
CA ILE A 68 -0.77 2.00 -13.13
C ILE A 68 -2.27 1.68 -13.25
N SER A 69 -3.03 1.84 -12.17
CA SER A 69 -4.46 1.53 -12.17
C SER A 69 -5.32 2.57 -12.90
N GLY A 70 -4.78 3.75 -13.24
CA GLY A 70 -5.57 4.80 -13.88
C GLY A 70 -6.71 5.31 -13.00
N ALA A 71 -6.60 5.11 -11.69
CA ALA A 71 -7.64 5.44 -10.73
C ALA A 71 -7.85 6.96 -10.69
N LYS A 72 -9.10 7.41 -10.82
CA LYS A 72 -9.46 8.83 -10.72
C LYS A 72 -9.71 9.17 -9.25
N GLU A 73 -9.00 10.17 -8.74
CA GLU A 73 -9.22 10.66 -7.38
C GLU A 73 -10.62 11.26 -7.31
N ILE A 74 -11.44 10.80 -6.37
CA ILE A 74 -12.73 11.42 -6.12
C ILE A 74 -12.46 12.68 -5.32
N GLU A 75 -12.21 13.79 -6.01
CA GLU A 75 -11.99 15.09 -5.37
C GLU A 75 -13.28 15.65 -4.72
N ALA A 76 -14.45 15.11 -5.05
CA ALA A 76 -15.72 15.65 -4.56
C ALA A 76 -16.76 14.56 -4.22
N LYS A 77 -17.48 14.78 -3.10
CA LYS A 77 -18.70 14.07 -2.64
C LYS A 77 -19.76 13.77 -3.73
N ARG A 78 -19.66 14.37 -4.92
CA ARG A 78 -20.63 14.23 -6.02
C ARG A 78 -20.53 12.93 -6.81
N GLN A 79 -19.37 12.27 -6.88
CA GLN A 79 -19.22 11.05 -7.70
C GLN A 79 -19.67 9.78 -6.97
N ALA A 80 -19.37 9.66 -5.67
CA ALA A 80 -19.80 8.54 -4.84
C ALA A 80 -20.09 9.01 -3.38
N PRO A 81 -21.21 9.73 -3.14
CA PRO A 81 -21.51 10.32 -1.84
C PRO A 81 -21.67 9.29 -0.72
N GLU A 82 -22.20 8.11 -1.03
CA GLU A 82 -22.40 7.04 -0.05
C GLU A 82 -21.07 6.43 0.40
N LEU A 83 -20.20 6.07 -0.53
CA LEU A 83 -18.85 5.58 -0.22
C LEU A 83 -18.08 6.58 0.64
N TYR A 84 -18.09 7.86 0.26
CA TYR A 84 -17.38 8.90 1.01
C TYR A 84 -17.90 9.00 2.46
N ARG A 85 -19.23 9.01 2.65
CA ARG A 85 -19.84 9.08 3.99
C ARG A 85 -19.54 7.85 4.83
N THR A 86 -19.55 6.66 4.22
CA THR A 86 -19.22 5.41 4.93
C THR A 86 -17.77 5.45 5.42
N VAL A 87 -16.82 5.80 4.56
CA VAL A 87 -15.40 5.95 4.95
C VAL A 87 -15.22 7.05 6.00
N GLU A 88 -15.85 8.20 5.82
CA GLU A 88 -15.80 9.33 6.75
C GLU A 88 -16.28 8.92 8.16
N ASN A 89 -17.41 8.20 8.25
CA ASN A 89 -17.94 7.73 9.53
C ASN A 89 -17.03 6.68 10.19
N LEU A 90 -16.48 5.74 9.41
CA LEU A 90 -15.55 4.71 9.92
C LEU A 90 -14.26 5.35 10.47
N CYS A 91 -13.70 6.32 9.75
CA CYS A 91 -12.52 7.06 10.18
C CYS A 91 -12.79 7.87 11.45
N LEU A 92 -13.93 8.55 11.52
CA LEU A 92 -14.35 9.30 12.72
C LEU A 92 -14.52 8.38 13.94
N GLY A 93 -15.19 7.24 13.77
CA GLY A 93 -15.37 6.26 14.85
C GLY A 93 -14.06 5.61 15.33
N SER A 94 -13.07 5.53 14.44
CA SER A 94 -11.76 4.91 14.71
C SER A 94 -10.66 5.90 15.10
N GLY A 95 -10.93 7.22 15.03
CA GLY A 95 -9.93 8.27 15.27
C GLY A 95 -8.81 8.30 14.22
N LEU A 96 -9.09 7.86 13.00
CA LEU A 96 -8.13 7.84 11.89
C LEU A 96 -8.33 9.06 10.97
N PRO A 97 -7.27 9.57 10.33
CA PRO A 97 -7.42 10.57 9.27
C PRO A 97 -8.19 9.96 8.09
N LEU A 98 -8.94 10.80 7.37
CA LEU A 98 -9.65 10.38 6.17
C LEU A 98 -8.62 10.00 5.07
N PRO A 99 -8.65 8.76 4.54
CA PRO A 99 -7.79 8.35 3.45
C PRO A 99 -8.23 9.02 2.14
N LYS A 100 -7.34 9.02 1.15
CA LYS A 100 -7.75 9.37 -0.21
C LYS A 100 -8.65 8.28 -0.77
N ILE A 101 -9.75 8.67 -1.42
CA ILE A 101 -10.73 7.74 -1.98
C ILE A 101 -10.69 7.86 -3.51
N TYR A 102 -10.47 6.72 -4.17
CA TYR A 102 -10.46 6.61 -5.62
C TYR A 102 -11.61 5.71 -6.07
N VAL A 103 -12.18 6.03 -7.22
CA VAL A 103 -13.06 5.12 -7.95
C VAL A 103 -12.43 4.75 -9.28
N LEU A 104 -12.41 3.44 -9.53
CA LEU A 104 -11.95 2.86 -10.78
C LEU A 104 -13.15 2.46 -11.63
N GLU A 105 -13.18 2.92 -12.88
CA GLU A 105 -14.17 2.52 -13.87
C GLU A 105 -13.87 1.09 -14.35
N ASP A 106 -14.42 0.10 -13.64
CA ASP A 106 -14.32 -1.31 -13.96
C ASP A 106 -15.63 -2.02 -13.56
N SER A 107 -16.10 -2.93 -14.40
CA SER A 107 -17.30 -3.75 -14.16
C SER A 107 -17.05 -4.92 -13.20
N ALA A 108 -15.79 -5.33 -13.04
CA ALA A 108 -15.44 -6.37 -12.09
C ALA A 108 -15.50 -5.84 -10.65
N PRO A 109 -16.24 -6.50 -9.73
CA PRO A 109 -16.33 -6.04 -8.35
C PRO A 109 -15.01 -6.27 -7.61
N ASN A 110 -14.34 -5.18 -7.27
CA ASN A 110 -13.09 -5.18 -6.50
C ASN A 110 -12.92 -3.90 -5.67
N ALA A 111 -12.14 -4.00 -4.59
CA ALA A 111 -11.68 -2.89 -3.76
C ALA A 111 -10.30 -3.22 -3.18
N PHE A 112 -9.46 -2.21 -3.00
CA PHE A 112 -8.16 -2.37 -2.35
C PHE A 112 -7.78 -1.13 -1.56
N ALA A 113 -6.96 -1.33 -0.53
CA ALA A 113 -6.38 -0.26 0.28
C ALA A 113 -4.85 -0.34 0.24
N THR A 114 -4.19 0.81 0.18
CA THR A 114 -2.74 0.93 0.20
C THR A 114 -2.32 2.16 0.99
N GLY A 115 -1.04 2.25 1.35
CA GLY A 115 -0.47 3.36 2.11
C GLY A 115 0.54 2.89 3.13
N ARG A 116 1.57 3.71 3.34
CA ARG A 116 2.67 3.43 4.28
C ARG A 116 2.31 3.71 5.75
N ASP A 117 1.35 4.60 5.97
CA ASP A 117 0.88 5.03 7.27
C ASP A 117 -0.54 5.63 7.15
N PRO A 118 -1.25 5.86 8.27
CA PRO A 118 -2.61 6.39 8.22
C PRO A 118 -2.77 7.71 7.46
N ALA A 119 -1.78 8.61 7.51
CA ALA A 119 -1.85 9.90 6.82
C ALA A 119 -1.64 9.80 5.31
N HIS A 120 -1.10 8.67 4.84
CA HIS A 120 -0.88 8.35 3.42
C HIS A 120 -1.75 7.18 2.97
N ALA A 121 -2.83 6.89 3.69
CA ALA A 121 -3.75 5.81 3.35
C ALA A 121 -4.60 6.18 2.13
N VAL A 122 -4.86 5.18 1.30
CA VAL A 122 -5.63 5.28 0.06
C VAL A 122 -6.55 4.08 -0.02
N ILE A 123 -7.79 4.32 -0.41
CA ILE A 123 -8.81 3.30 -0.68
C ILE A 123 -9.26 3.49 -2.13
N CYS A 124 -9.28 2.41 -2.89
CA CYS A 124 -9.77 2.38 -4.26
C CYS A 124 -10.91 1.37 -4.37
N VAL A 125 -12.02 1.78 -4.97
CA VAL A 125 -13.21 0.95 -5.17
C VAL A 125 -13.61 0.98 -6.64
N THR A 126 -14.02 -0.15 -7.20
CA THR A 126 -14.50 -0.23 -8.58
C THR A 126 -15.98 0.14 -8.70
N THR A 127 -16.41 0.67 -9.84
CA THR A 127 -17.83 0.90 -10.15
C THR A 127 -18.66 -0.38 -10.05
N GLY A 128 -18.14 -1.52 -10.50
CA GLY A 128 -18.81 -2.82 -10.43
C GLY A 128 -19.01 -3.35 -9.02
N LEU A 129 -18.21 -2.89 -8.03
CA LEU A 129 -18.45 -3.18 -6.62
C LEU A 129 -19.55 -2.28 -6.05
N LEU A 130 -19.52 -0.98 -6.38
CA LEU A 130 -20.54 -0.02 -5.95
C LEU A 130 -21.94 -0.35 -6.49
N ASP A 131 -22.04 -0.86 -7.71
CA ASP A 131 -23.32 -1.22 -8.33
C ASP A 131 -23.92 -2.51 -7.76
N LYS A 132 -23.10 -3.35 -7.10
CA LYS A 132 -23.52 -4.67 -6.61
C LYS A 132 -23.83 -4.72 -5.13
N LEU A 133 -23.10 -3.95 -4.33
CA LEU A 133 -23.19 -4.02 -2.88
C LEU A 133 -24.13 -2.96 -2.34
N ASP A 134 -24.90 -3.33 -1.33
CA ASP A 134 -25.62 -2.34 -0.54
C ASP A 134 -24.68 -1.60 0.43
N ARG A 135 -25.22 -0.61 1.16
CA ARG A 135 -24.45 0.21 2.08
C ARG A 135 -23.79 -0.60 3.20
N ALA A 136 -24.45 -1.62 3.75
CA ALA A 136 -23.93 -2.40 4.86
C ALA A 136 -22.84 -3.37 4.38
N GLU A 137 -23.03 -3.96 3.21
CA GLU A 137 -22.01 -4.79 2.56
C GLU A 137 -20.77 -3.96 2.18
N LEU A 138 -20.97 -2.76 1.62
CA LEU A 138 -19.87 -1.84 1.30
C LEU A 138 -19.12 -1.40 2.57
N GLU A 139 -19.82 -1.11 3.66
CA GLU A 139 -19.20 -0.82 4.95
C GLU A 139 -18.37 -2.01 5.43
N GLY A 140 -18.88 -3.23 5.30
CA GLY A 140 -18.14 -4.45 5.64
C GLY A 140 -16.89 -4.69 4.79
N VAL A 141 -16.85 -4.20 3.55
CA VAL A 141 -15.67 -4.29 2.66
C VAL A 141 -14.61 -3.24 3.01
N VAL A 142 -15.02 -2.08 3.51
CA VAL A 142 -14.14 -0.90 3.67
C VAL A 142 -13.71 -0.66 5.12
N ALA A 143 -14.40 -1.24 6.10
CA ALA A 143 -14.05 -1.19 7.53
C ALA A 143 -12.75 -1.92 7.87
#